data_AF-W5S1E9-F1
#
_entry.id   AF-W5S1E9-F1
#
_cell.length_a   1.000
_cell.length_b   1.000
_cell.length_c   1.000
_cell.angle_alpha   90.00
_cell.angle_beta   90.00
_cell.angle_gamma   90.00
#
_symmetry.space_group_name_H-M   'P 1'
#
loop_
_entity.id
_entity.type
_entity.pdbx_description
1 polymer ?
#
loop_
_entity_poly.entity_id
_entity_poly.type
_entity_poly.pdbx_seq_one_letter_code
_entity_poly.pdbx_strand_id
1 'polypeptide(L)' 'MNVGVAHSEVNPNTQVMNSRGIWLAYLLLVTMLHVVLLSIPVLTVPLIWTLTNVIHNLVMYLFLHMVK' A
#
# COMPACT_ATOMS: atom_id res chain seq x y z
N MET A 1 16.48 1.13 37.59
CA MET A 1 17.04 0.28 36.52
C MET A 1 16.95 1.09 35.23
N ASN A 2 18.03 1.73 34.80
CA ASN A 2 18.08 2.40 33.50
C ASN A 2 18.44 1.34 32.46
N VAL A 3 17.45 0.58 32.01
CA VAL A 3 17.66 -0.41 30.95
C VAL A 3 17.95 0.35 29.67
N GLY A 4 19.16 0.16 29.13
CA GLY A 4 19.60 0.80 27.90
C GLY A 4 18.56 0.57 26.81
N VAL A 5 18.05 1.66 26.25
CA VAL A 5 17.26 1.61 25.02
C VAL A 5 18.21 1.05 23.96
N ALA A 6 17.95 -0.19 23.53
CA ALA A 6 18.53 -0.67 22.29
C ALA A 6 17.99 0.26 21.20
N HIS A 7 18.83 1.15 20.68
CA HIS A 7 18.52 1.94 19.50
C HIS A 7 18.49 0.99 18.29
N SER A 8 17.43 0.20 18.17
CA SER A 8 17.12 -0.45 16.91
C SER A 8 16.78 0.64 15.92
N GLU A 9 17.46 0.65 14.77
CA GLU A 9 17.10 1.51 13.65
C GLU A 9 15.59 1.41 13.40
N VAL A 10 14.92 2.55 13.32
CA VAL A 10 13.47 2.58 13.14
C VAL A 10 13.18 2.03 11.75
N ASN A 11 12.48 0.89 11.68
CA ASN A 11 12.09 0.28 10.42
C ASN A 11 11.46 1.35 9.49
N PRO A 12 12.07 1.68 8.35
CA PRO A 12 11.56 2.73 7.47
C PRO A 12 10.12 2.48 7.02
N ASN A 13 9.70 1.20 6.92
CA ASN A 13 8.32 0.84 6.63
C ASN A 13 7.33 1.33 7.71
N THR A 14 7.69 1.28 9.00
CA THR A 14 6.80 1.77 10.07
C THR A 14 6.73 3.29 10.07
N GLN A 15 7.79 4.00 9.68
CA GLN A 15 7.73 5.44 9.52
C GLN A 15 6.79 5.86 8.38
N VAL A 16 6.89 5.21 7.21
CA VAL A 16 6.01 5.55 6.08
C VAL A 16 4.56 5.18 6.38
N MET A 17 4.32 3.97 6.93
CA MET A 17 2.97 3.50 7.25
C MET A 17 2.31 4.26 8.41
N ASN A 18 3.09 4.98 9.24
CA ASN A 18 2.56 5.79 10.34
C ASN A 18 2.45 7.29 10.00
N SER A 19 2.68 7.68 8.74
CA SER A 19 2.54 9.06 8.30
C SER A 19 1.07 9.48 8.24
N ARG A 20 0.75 10.70 8.70
CA ARG A 20 -0.64 11.20 8.75
C ARG A 20 -1.35 11.20 7.39
N GLY A 21 -0.60 11.44 6.32
CA GLY A 21 -1.14 11.51 4.95
C GLY A 21 -1.29 10.15 4.26
N ILE A 22 -0.73 9.07 4.83
CA ILE A 22 -0.66 7.78 4.15
C ILE A 22 -2.05 7.19 3.88
N TRP A 23 -2.98 7.37 4.81
CA TRP A 23 -4.34 6.85 4.69
C TRP A 23 -5.09 7.48 3.51
N LEU A 24 -4.99 8.80 3.35
CA LEU A 24 -5.61 9.51 2.24
C LEU A 24 -4.95 9.12 0.91
N ALA A 25 -3.61 9.12 0.85
CA ALA A 25 -2.87 8.72 -0.34
C ALA A 25 -3.20 7.28 -0.76
N TYR A 26 -3.33 6.37 0.21
CA TYR A 26 -3.70 4.98 0.00
C TYR A 26 -5.11 4.87 -0.61
N LEU A 27 -6.10 5.55 -0.02
CA LEU A 27 -7.47 5.56 -0.55
C LEU A 27 -7.54 6.13 -1.96
N LEU A 28 -6.84 7.24 -2.22
CA LEU A 28 -6.79 7.86 -3.55
C LEU A 28 -6.16 6.91 -4.57
N LEU A 29 -5.03 6.27 -4.25
CA LEU A 29 -4.33 5.38 -5.16
C LEU A 29 -5.16 4.14 -5.49
N VAL A 30 -5.76 3.50 -4.49
CA VAL A 30 -6.61 2.30 -4.68
C VAL A 30 -7.88 2.65 -5.48
N THR A 31 -8.53 3.77 -5.16
CA THR A 31 -9.74 4.21 -5.87
C THR A 31 -9.43 4.60 -7.30
N MET A 32 -8.33 5.33 -7.53
CA MET A 32 -7.89 5.71 -8.87
C MET A 32 -7.60 4.48 -9.73
N LEU A 33 -6.85 3.50 -9.19
CA LEU A 33 -6.62 2.22 -9.86
C LEU A 33 -7.95 1.54 -10.23
N HIS A 34 -8.90 1.48 -9.30
CA HIS A 34 -10.19 0.84 -9.52
C HIS A 34 -11.01 1.52 -10.63
N VAL A 35 -11.05 2.85 -10.64
CA VAL A 35 -11.74 3.64 -11.68
C VAL A 35 -11.09 3.46 -13.05
N VAL A 36 -9.75 3.42 -13.10
CA VAL A 36 -9.02 3.13 -14.35
C VAL A 36 -9.39 1.74 -14.88
N LEU A 37 -9.45 0.73 -14.02
CA LEU A 37 -9.85 -0.62 -14.43
C LEU A 37 -11.32 -0.69 -14.87
N LEU A 38 -12.23 0.06 -14.22
CA LEU A 38 -13.64 0.19 -14.63
C LEU A 38 -13.82 0.81 -16.01
N SER A 39 -12.88 1.61 -16.49
CA SER A 39 -12.94 2.21 -17.83
C SER A 39 -12.75 1.20 -18.97
N ILE A 40 -12.36 -0.05 -18.66
CA ILE A 40 -12.09 -1.09 -19.65
C ILE A 40 -13.39 -1.86 -19.95
N PRO A 41 -13.96 -1.75 -21.18
CA PRO A 41 -15.32 -2.20 -21.48
C PRO A 41 -15.50 -3.73 -21.53
N VAL A 42 -14.42 -4.50 -21.53
CA VAL A 42 -14.46 -5.97 -21.59
C VAL A 42 -14.36 -6.64 -20.21
N LEU A 43 -14.04 -5.88 -19.16
CA LEU A 43 -13.88 -6.43 -17.81
C LEU A 43 -15.19 -6.40 -17.04
N THR A 44 -15.47 -7.49 -16.32
CA THR A 44 -16.62 -7.56 -15.43
C THR A 44 -16.30 -6.96 -14.07
N VAL A 45 -17.31 -6.45 -13.36
CA VAL A 45 -17.14 -5.86 -12.01
C VAL A 45 -16.43 -6.78 -11.03
N PRO A 46 -16.74 -8.10 -10.94
CA PRO A 46 -16.00 -9.01 -10.07
C PRO A 46 -14.52 -9.13 -10.45
N LEU A 47 -14.22 -9.21 -11.75
CA LEU A 47 -12.84 -9.30 -12.25
C LEU A 47 -12.05 -8.03 -11.92
N ILE A 48 -12.67 -6.86 -12.01
CA ILE A 48 -12.04 -5.58 -11.65
C ILE A 48 -11.64 -5.57 -10.18
N TRP A 49 -12.51 -6.03 -9.27
CA TRP A 49 -12.17 -6.15 -7.84
C TRP A 49 -11.01 -7.13 -7.62
N THR A 50 -11.00 -8.28 -8.32
CA THR A 50 -9.88 -9.23 -8.25
C THR A 50 -8.57 -8.58 -8.72
N LEU A 51 -8.58 -7.90 -9.87
CA LEU A 51 -7.40 -7.23 -10.42
C LEU A 51 -6.91 -6.10 -9.51
N THR A 52 -7.82 -5.30 -8.97
CA THR A 52 -7.49 -4.24 -8.00
C THR A 52 -6.74 -4.84 -6.80
N ASN A 53 -7.23 -5.94 -6.24
CA ASN A 53 -6.59 -6.62 -5.12
C ASN A 53 -5.22 -7.21 -5.49
N VAL A 54 -5.11 -7.88 -6.63
CA VAL A 54 -3.84 -8.50 -7.07
C VAL A 54 -2.76 -7.44 -7.31
N ILE A 55 -3.10 -6.38 -8.04
CA ILE A 55 -2.17 -5.26 -8.30
C ILE A 55 -1.78 -4.58 -6.99
N HIS A 56 -2.77 -4.29 -6.13
CA HIS A 56 -2.53 -3.71 -4.82
C HIS A 56 -1.54 -4.53 -3.99
N ASN A 57 -1.77 -5.84 -3.87
CA ASN A 57 -0.90 -6.75 -3.11
C ASN A 57 0.52 -6.82 -3.69
N LEU A 58 0.65 -6.87 -5.01
CA LEU A 58 1.95 -6.87 -5.67
C LEU A 58 2.71 -5.57 -5.40
N VAL A 59 2.04 -4.41 -5.55
CA VAL A 59 2.65 -3.10 -5.28
C VAL A 59 3.07 -2.98 -3.82
N MET A 60 2.22 -3.42 -2.87
CA MET A 60 2.55 -3.40 -1.45
C MET A 60 3.73 -4.32 -1.12
N TYR A 61 3.77 -5.52 -1.69
CA TYR A 61 4.89 -6.44 -1.54
C TYR A 61 6.19 -5.78 -2.03
N LEU A 62 6.20 -5.21 -3.23
CA LEU A 62 7.38 -4.54 -3.78
C LEU A 62 7.78 -3.32 -2.94
N PHE A 63 6.83 -2.48 -2.56
CA PHE A 63 7.08 -1.29 -1.74
C PHE A 63 7.78 -1.65 -0.42
N LEU A 64 7.20 -2.59 0.33
CA LEU A 64 7.74 -3.02 1.61
C LEU A 64 9.07 -3.77 1.49
N HIS A 65 9.35 -4.39 0.34
CA HIS A 65 10.59 -5.13 0.11
C HIS A 65 11.74 -4.23 -0.39
N MET A 66 11.40 -3.12 -1.05
CA MET A 66 12.36 -2.16 -1.58
C MET A 66 12.75 -1.11 -0.54
N VAL A 67 11.83 -0.74 0.36
CA VAL A 67 12.10 0.12 1.51
C VAL A 67 12.78 -0.73 2.61
N LYS A 68 14.10 -0.56 2.74
CA LYS A 68 14.94 -1.21 3.77
C LYS A 68 15.45 -0.17 4.75
#